data_AF-A0A0T2YA22-F1
#
_entry.id   AF-A0A0T2YA22-F1
#
_cell.length_a   1.000
_cell.length_b   1.000
_cell.length_c   1.000
_cell.angle_alpha   90.00
_cell.angle_beta   90.00
_cell.angle_gamma   90.00
#
_symmetry.space_group_name_H-M   'P 1'
#
loop_
_entity.id
_entity.type
_entity.pdbx_description
1 polymer ?
#
loop_
_entity_poly.entity_id
_entity_poly.type
_entity_poly.pdbx_seq_one_letter_code
_entity_poly.pdbx_strand_id
1 'polypeptide(L)'
;MVLKTPIINTDSPARNTPAFIQVWDAARALSYDAGMTTFAEALKKEIARIARKELREEITAMRKLGVTQRVDISALKKEVKSLQSSLKKLEKLRLALSSSVSLAKPSPTAKPSPDTPRGKPGRRVMFTAERLKAQRARLGFTQEQMGQLLGVSSLSIWKWESGGASPRAARVPEILEKIAMGKREALSLIEERVA
;
A
#
# COMPACT_ATOMS: atom_id res chain seq x y z
N MET A 1 4.16 -34.73 -91.11
CA MET A 1 5.03 -34.27 -90.00
C MET A 1 4.20 -34.29 -88.73
N VAL A 2 4.78 -34.87 -87.68
CA VAL A 2 4.10 -35.43 -86.51
C VAL A 2 3.72 -34.34 -85.51
N LEU A 3 2.44 -34.24 -85.16
CA LEU A 3 1.97 -33.47 -84.01
C LEU A 3 2.26 -34.28 -82.74
N LYS A 4 3.23 -33.83 -81.96
CA LYS A 4 3.62 -34.43 -80.68
C LYS A 4 3.01 -33.59 -79.55
N THR A 5 1.86 -34.01 -79.07
CA THR A 5 1.28 -33.53 -77.81
C THR A 5 2.05 -34.16 -76.62
N PRO A 6 2.26 -33.42 -75.51
CA PRO A 6 2.89 -33.96 -74.32
C PRO A 6 1.87 -34.77 -73.52
N ILE A 7 2.17 -36.04 -73.26
CA ILE A 7 1.41 -36.90 -72.35
C ILE A 7 1.75 -36.45 -70.93
N ILE A 8 0.75 -35.95 -70.22
CA ILE A 8 0.80 -35.66 -68.79
C ILE A 8 0.89 -37.02 -68.09
N ASN A 9 2.07 -37.37 -67.56
CA ASN A 9 2.26 -38.63 -66.84
C ASN A 9 1.84 -38.44 -65.38
N THR A 10 0.61 -38.84 -65.05
CA THR A 10 0.13 -38.96 -63.66
C THR A 10 0.42 -40.36 -63.13
N ASP A 11 1.69 -40.66 -62.87
CA ASP A 11 2.07 -41.89 -62.15
C ASP A 11 2.41 -41.55 -60.70
N SER A 12 1.37 -41.59 -59.86
CA SER A 12 1.49 -41.72 -58.41
C SER A 12 1.49 -43.22 -58.08
N PRO A 13 2.55 -43.81 -57.50
CA PRO A 13 2.55 -45.24 -57.23
C PRO A 13 1.63 -45.51 -56.04
N ALA A 14 0.42 -45.98 -56.34
CA ALA A 14 -0.45 -46.64 -55.38
C ALA A 14 0.29 -47.86 -54.81
N ARG A 15 0.83 -47.70 -53.60
CA ARG A 15 1.49 -48.76 -52.83
C ARG A 15 0.45 -49.83 -52.47
N ASN A 16 0.42 -50.92 -53.22
CA ASN A 16 -0.30 -52.13 -52.85
C ASN A 16 0.49 -52.89 -51.77
N THR A 17 0.55 -52.32 -50.57
CA THR A 17 1.12 -53.00 -49.39
C THR A 17 0.23 -54.18 -49.00
N PRO A 18 0.78 -55.38 -48.79
CA PRO A 18 0.01 -56.54 -48.32
C PRO A 18 -0.82 -56.20 -47.08
N ALA A 19 -2.07 -56.66 -47.03
CA ALA A 19 -3.01 -56.37 -45.94
C ALA A 19 -2.43 -56.69 -44.55
N PHE A 20 -1.59 -57.72 -44.43
CA PHE A 20 -0.90 -58.08 -43.19
C PHE A 20 0.06 -56.97 -42.69
N ILE A 21 0.75 -56.28 -43.60
CA ILE A 21 1.64 -55.17 -43.24
C ILE A 21 0.82 -53.95 -42.79
N GLN A 22 -0.30 -53.65 -43.46
CA GLN A 22 -1.19 -52.57 -43.04
C GLN A 22 -1.81 -52.82 -41.65
N VAL A 23 -2.21 -54.06 -41.36
CA VAL A 23 -2.71 -54.45 -40.04
C VAL A 23 -1.61 -54.32 -38.98
N TRP A 24 -0.37 -54.70 -39.31
CA TRP A 24 0.74 -54.62 -38.37
C TRP A 24 1.19 -53.19 -38.09
N ASP A 25 1.23 -52.32 -39.10
CA ASP A 25 1.53 -50.91 -38.95
C ASP A 25 0.41 -50.14 -38.21
N ALA A 26 -0.86 -50.47 -38.48
CA ALA A 26 -1.99 -49.91 -37.73
C ALA A 26 -1.98 -50.35 -36.25
N ALA A 27 -1.71 -51.63 -35.98
CA ALA A 27 -1.57 -52.14 -34.61
C ALA A 27 -0.37 -51.51 -33.88
N ARG A 28 0.75 -51.30 -34.58
CA ARG A 28 1.94 -50.62 -34.07
C ARG A 28 1.66 -49.14 -33.77
N ALA A 29 0.98 -48.41 -34.66
CA ALA A 29 0.63 -47.01 -34.46
C ALA A 29 -0.31 -46.82 -33.26
N LEU A 30 -1.34 -47.67 -33.13
CA LEU A 30 -2.24 -47.68 -31.96
C LEU A 30 -1.50 -47.98 -30.65
N SER A 31 -0.54 -48.91 -30.68
CA SER A 31 0.28 -49.25 -29.50
C SER A 31 1.25 -48.13 -29.12
N TYR A 32 1.84 -47.45 -30.11
CA TYR A 32 2.78 -46.33 -29.89
C TYR A 32 2.05 -45.07 -29.37
N ASP A 33 0.87 -44.77 -29.90
CA ASP A 33 0.05 -43.64 -29.46
C ASP A 33 -0.49 -43.84 -28.03
N ALA A 34 -0.89 -45.07 -27.68
CA ALA A 34 -1.26 -45.43 -26.30
C ALA A 34 -0.08 -45.31 -25.32
N GLY A 35 1.14 -45.64 -25.74
CA GLY A 35 2.34 -45.49 -24.90
C GLY A 35 2.76 -44.02 -24.68
N MET A 36 2.71 -43.20 -25.74
CA MET A 36 3.08 -41.78 -25.68
C MET A 36 2.08 -40.94 -24.88
N THR A 37 0.79 -41.23 -24.98
CA THR A 37 -0.26 -40.58 -24.16
C THR A 37 -0.13 -40.94 -22.68
N THR A 38 0.13 -42.20 -22.36
CA THR A 38 0.33 -42.67 -20.98
C THR A 38 1.53 -41.99 -20.29
N PHE A 39 2.67 -41.87 -21.00
CA PHE A 39 3.84 -41.17 -20.45
C PHE A 39 3.56 -39.67 -20.25
N ALA A 40 2.92 -39.01 -21.21
CA ALA A 40 2.58 -37.60 -21.10
C ALA A 40 1.62 -37.34 -19.92
N GLU A 41 0.66 -38.22 -19.67
CA GLU A 41 -0.24 -38.15 -18.53
C GLU A 41 0.49 -38.37 -17.19
N ALA A 42 1.37 -39.38 -17.13
CA ALA A 42 2.20 -39.63 -15.95
C ALA A 42 3.11 -38.43 -15.64
N LEU A 43 3.74 -37.85 -16.67
CA LEU A 43 4.58 -36.66 -16.54
C LEU A 43 3.77 -35.44 -16.08
N LYS A 44 2.60 -35.18 -16.67
CA LYS A 44 1.70 -34.10 -16.22
C LYS A 44 1.29 -34.27 -14.75
N LYS A 45 0.96 -35.50 -14.35
CA LYS A 45 0.62 -35.83 -12.96
C LYS A 45 1.80 -35.58 -12.02
N GLU A 46 3.01 -35.92 -12.46
CA GLU A 46 4.24 -35.72 -11.70
C GLU A 46 4.63 -34.24 -11.59
N ILE A 47 4.54 -33.47 -12.68
CA ILE A 47 4.69 -32.01 -12.66
C ILE A 47 3.68 -31.37 -11.71
N ALA A 48 2.40 -31.78 -11.77
CA ALA A 48 1.37 -31.28 -10.87
C ALA A 48 1.63 -31.69 -9.41
N ARG A 49 2.20 -32.87 -9.17
CA ARG A 49 2.58 -33.35 -7.83
C ARG A 49 3.73 -32.50 -7.27
N ILE A 50 4.78 -32.26 -8.05
CA ILE A 50 5.93 -31.44 -7.66
C ILE A 50 5.49 -30.00 -7.42
N ALA A 51 4.76 -29.39 -8.37
CA ALA A 51 4.25 -28.04 -8.21
C ALA A 51 3.41 -27.88 -6.92
N ARG A 52 2.49 -28.82 -6.65
CA ARG A 52 1.72 -28.82 -5.39
C ARG A 52 2.58 -29.03 -4.16
N LYS A 53 3.67 -29.81 -4.25
CA LYS A 53 4.59 -30.06 -3.13
C LYS A 53 5.35 -28.78 -2.78
N GLU A 54 5.96 -28.13 -3.76
CA GLU A 54 6.71 -26.89 -3.57
C GLU A 54 5.80 -25.77 -3.00
N LEU A 55 4.59 -25.62 -3.56
CA LEU A 55 3.64 -24.60 -3.10
C LEU A 55 3.03 -24.89 -1.72
N ARG A 56 3.09 -26.13 -1.23
CA ARG A 56 2.40 -26.53 0.01
C ARG A 56 3.01 -25.83 1.22
N GLU A 57 4.33 -25.85 1.34
CA GLU A 57 5.04 -25.27 2.47
C GLU A 57 4.79 -23.75 2.53
N GLU A 58 4.93 -23.05 1.39
CA GLU A 58 4.66 -21.62 1.29
C GLU A 58 3.21 -21.26 1.64
N ILE A 59 2.22 -21.97 1.09
CA ILE A 59 0.80 -21.71 1.41
C ILE A 59 0.51 -21.96 2.89
N THR A 60 1.10 -22.99 3.49
CA THR A 60 0.91 -23.25 4.93
C THR A 60 1.57 -22.20 5.80
N ALA A 61 2.77 -21.73 5.43
CA ALA A 61 3.45 -20.63 6.11
C ALA A 61 2.65 -19.33 5.99
N MET A 62 2.16 -18.98 4.80
CA MET A 62 1.31 -17.81 4.59
C MET A 62 0.01 -17.88 5.40
N ARG A 63 -0.67 -19.03 5.42
CA ARG A 63 -1.88 -19.21 6.24
C ARG A 63 -1.59 -19.05 7.72
N LYS A 64 -0.48 -19.62 8.22
CA LYS A 64 -0.06 -19.47 9.61
C LYS A 64 0.20 -18.00 9.96
N LEU A 65 0.96 -17.29 9.12
CA LEU A 65 1.19 -15.85 9.27
C LEU A 65 -0.13 -15.06 9.28
N GLY A 66 -1.07 -15.38 8.38
CA GLY A 66 -2.38 -14.74 8.34
C GLY A 66 -3.21 -14.94 9.61
N VAL A 67 -3.15 -16.12 10.23
CA VAL A 67 -3.82 -16.38 11.52
C VAL A 67 -3.14 -15.61 12.64
N THR A 68 -1.80 -15.66 12.73
CA THR A 68 -1.02 -14.91 13.73
C THR A 68 -1.30 -13.41 13.63
N GLN A 69 -1.24 -12.83 12.44
CA GLN A 69 -1.55 -11.42 12.21
C GLN A 69 -2.96 -11.04 12.66
N ARG A 70 -3.97 -11.88 12.42
CA ARG A 70 -5.35 -11.60 12.89
C ARG A 70 -5.44 -11.57 14.42
N VAL A 71 -4.75 -12.48 15.09
CA VAL A 71 -4.66 -12.51 16.55
C VAL A 71 -3.97 -11.25 17.06
N ASP A 72 -2.81 -10.91 16.51
CA ASP A 72 -2.02 -9.72 16.89
C ASP A 72 -2.82 -8.43 16.67
N ILE A 73 -3.50 -8.28 15.53
CA ILE A 73 -4.38 -7.14 15.25
C ILE A 73 -5.48 -7.03 16.30
N SER A 74 -6.07 -8.15 16.73
CA SER A 74 -7.10 -8.13 17.76
C SER A 74 -6.55 -7.74 19.14
N ALA A 75 -5.35 -8.21 19.49
CA ALA A 75 -4.66 -7.87 20.72
C ALA A 75 -4.31 -6.38 20.75
N LEU A 76 -3.67 -5.87 19.68
CA LEU A 76 -3.34 -4.46 19.53
C LEU A 76 -4.58 -3.56 19.58
N LYS A 77 -5.68 -3.95 18.93
CA LYS A 77 -6.95 -3.20 19.01
C LYS A 77 -7.49 -3.13 20.44
N LYS A 78 -7.40 -4.22 21.21
CA LYS A 78 -7.80 -4.25 22.62
C LYS A 78 -6.90 -3.37 23.48
N GLU A 79 -5.58 -3.42 23.27
CA GLU A 79 -4.61 -2.56 23.96
C GLU A 79 -4.86 -1.08 23.67
N VAL A 80 -5.06 -0.72 22.40
CA VAL A 80 -5.40 0.66 22.00
C VAL A 80 -6.68 1.12 22.71
N LYS A 81 -7.73 0.28 22.74
CA LYS A 81 -8.97 0.61 23.45
C LYS A 81 -8.74 0.76 24.96
N SER A 82 -7.93 -0.10 25.57
CA SER A 82 -7.54 -0.04 26.99
C SER A 82 -6.83 1.28 27.28
N LEU A 83 -5.78 1.61 26.53
CA LEU A 83 -5.03 2.87 26.68
C LEU A 83 -5.91 4.10 26.46
N GLN A 84 -6.78 4.09 25.45
CA GLN A 84 -7.76 5.18 25.23
C GLN A 84 -8.69 5.35 26.43
N SER A 85 -9.13 4.26 27.07
CA SER A 85 -9.96 4.32 28.27
C SER A 85 -9.20 4.86 29.48
N SER A 86 -7.92 4.49 29.63
CA SER A 86 -7.03 5.05 30.65
C SER A 86 -6.82 6.54 30.45
N LEU A 87 -6.60 6.99 29.21
CA LEU A 87 -6.48 8.41 28.88
C LEU A 87 -7.76 9.19 29.23
N LYS A 88 -8.94 8.68 28.86
CA LYS A 88 -10.22 9.29 29.24
C LYS A 88 -10.42 9.34 30.75
N LYS A 89 -10.02 8.29 31.46
CA LYS A 89 -10.08 8.26 32.94
C LYS A 89 -9.17 9.32 33.54
N LEU A 90 -7.94 9.45 33.05
CA LEU A 90 -7.00 10.48 33.48
C LEU A 90 -7.49 11.88 33.14
N GLU A 91 -8.09 12.09 31.98
CA GLU A 91 -8.71 13.35 31.60
C GLU A 91 -9.86 13.71 32.52
N LYS A 92 -10.75 12.75 32.83
CA LYS A 92 -11.83 12.95 33.80
C LYS A 92 -11.32 13.27 35.20
N LEU A 93 -10.27 12.58 35.66
CA LEU A 93 -9.63 12.86 36.94
C LEU A 93 -8.98 14.25 36.95
N ARG A 94 -8.32 14.66 35.86
CA ARG A 94 -7.76 16.00 35.70
C ARG A 94 -8.86 17.05 35.73
N LEU A 95 -9.99 16.82 35.06
CA LEU A 95 -11.14 17.73 35.07
C LEU A 95 -11.74 17.83 36.48
N ALA A 96 -11.90 16.71 37.18
CA ALA A 96 -12.37 16.68 38.57
C ALA A 96 -11.41 17.36 39.56
N LEU A 97 -10.09 17.23 39.34
CA LEU A 97 -9.07 17.94 40.10
C LEU A 97 -9.08 19.45 39.76
N SER A 98 -9.30 19.82 38.50
CA SER A 98 -9.43 21.22 38.10
C SER A 98 -10.71 21.88 38.65
N SER A 99 -11.79 21.11 38.84
CA SER A 99 -13.02 21.61 39.48
C SER A 99 -12.91 21.72 41.00
N SER A 100 -12.01 20.96 41.65
CA SER A 100 -11.71 21.12 43.08
C SER A 100 -10.68 22.23 43.37
N VAL A 101 -9.94 22.69 42.35
CA VAL A 101 -9.10 23.90 42.41
C VAL A 101 -9.94 25.19 42.22
N SER A 102 -11.21 25.10 41.86
CA SER A 102 -12.10 26.26 41.65
C SER A 102 -12.63 26.96 42.92
N LEU A 103 -12.04 26.72 44.10
CA LEU A 103 -12.15 27.66 45.24
C LEU A 103 -11.02 28.73 45.27
N ALA A 104 -10.12 28.72 44.29
CA ALA A 104 -9.28 29.88 43.98
C ALA A 104 -9.80 30.56 42.70
N LYS A 105 -10.58 31.62 42.91
CA LYS A 105 -11.34 32.43 41.94
C LYS A 105 -10.57 32.80 40.66
N PRO A 106 -11.20 32.70 39.47
CA PRO A 106 -10.66 33.14 38.18
C PRO A 106 -10.98 34.62 37.90
N SER A 107 -10.08 35.33 37.22
CA SER A 107 -10.34 36.62 36.58
C SER A 107 -10.49 36.42 35.06
N PRO A 108 -11.57 36.90 34.42
CA PRO A 108 -11.79 36.77 32.98
C PRO A 108 -11.63 38.11 32.25
N THR A 109 -10.77 38.16 31.23
CA THR A 109 -10.98 38.99 30.04
C THR A 109 -9.99 38.58 28.95
N ALA A 110 -10.50 38.11 27.80
CA ALA A 110 -10.22 38.70 26.48
C ALA A 110 -10.78 37.82 25.36
N LYS A 111 -11.66 38.44 24.56
CA LYS A 111 -12.14 38.00 23.24
C LYS A 111 -10.97 37.84 22.24
N PRO A 112 -11.16 37.13 21.12
CA PRO A 112 -10.08 36.75 20.20
C PRO A 112 -9.66 37.97 19.37
N SER A 113 -8.38 38.32 19.44
CA SER A 113 -7.70 39.17 18.45
C SER A 113 -6.48 38.41 17.92
N PRO A 114 -6.08 38.64 16.66
CA PRO A 114 -4.97 37.95 16.04
C PRO A 114 -3.64 38.47 16.62
N ASP A 115 -2.57 37.80 16.19
CA ASP A 115 -1.16 38.15 16.40
C ASP A 115 -0.44 37.48 17.58
N THR A 116 0.40 36.53 17.17
CA THR A 116 1.65 36.07 17.80
C THR A 116 1.54 35.21 19.06
N PRO A 117 1.90 33.91 19.01
CA PRO A 117 2.30 33.18 20.20
C PRO A 117 3.82 33.25 20.34
N ARG A 118 4.28 34.26 21.09
CA ARG A 118 5.52 34.17 21.86
C ARG A 118 5.32 33.07 22.91
N GLY A 119 6.00 31.94 22.73
CA GLY A 119 5.97 30.84 23.69
C GLY A 119 6.65 31.19 25.01
N LYS A 120 6.09 30.73 26.14
CA LYS A 120 6.73 30.75 27.46
C LYS A 120 8.15 30.15 27.38
N PRO A 121 9.16 30.74 28.05
CA PRO A 121 10.52 30.23 27.99
C PRO A 121 10.55 28.84 28.65
N GLY A 122 10.98 27.83 27.90
CA GLY A 122 11.22 26.47 28.42
C GLY A 122 10.44 25.34 27.73
N ARG A 123 9.39 25.61 26.94
CA ARG A 123 8.73 24.55 26.17
C ARG A 123 9.35 24.45 24.78
N ARG A 124 10.17 23.43 24.54
CA ARG A 124 10.68 23.14 23.19
C ARG A 124 9.49 22.94 22.27
N VAL A 125 9.38 23.79 21.25
CA VAL A 125 8.29 23.74 20.26
C VAL A 125 8.50 22.48 19.43
N MET A 126 7.65 21.47 19.63
CA MET A 126 7.70 20.21 18.90
C MET A 126 6.79 20.24 17.68
N PHE A 127 7.16 19.49 16.65
CA PHE A 127 6.27 19.18 15.53
C PHE A 127 5.25 18.12 15.95
N THR A 128 3.97 18.36 15.70
CA THR A 128 2.89 17.40 15.94
C THR A 128 1.99 17.37 14.72
N ALA A 129 1.59 16.17 14.28
CA ALA A 129 0.69 15.97 13.14
C ALA A 129 -0.61 16.78 13.27
N GLU A 130 -1.21 16.79 14.46
CA GLU A 130 -2.41 17.56 14.76
C GLU A 130 -2.21 19.07 14.57
N ARG A 131 -1.05 19.60 14.97
CA ARG A 131 -0.73 21.03 14.81
C ARG A 131 -0.63 21.41 13.33
N LEU A 132 0.01 20.58 12.52
CA LEU A 132 0.09 20.80 11.07
C LEU A 132 -1.33 20.81 10.46
N LYS A 133 -2.14 19.80 10.79
CA LYS A 133 -3.52 19.68 10.27
C LYS A 133 -4.40 20.85 10.72
N ALA A 134 -4.30 21.27 11.97
CA ALA A 134 -5.04 22.42 12.51
C ALA A 134 -4.61 23.73 11.84
N GLN A 135 -3.30 23.93 11.62
CA GLN A 135 -2.82 25.12 10.92
C GLN A 135 -3.28 25.11 9.46
N ARG A 136 -3.20 23.98 8.75
CA ARG A 136 -3.70 23.87 7.38
C ARG A 136 -5.18 24.22 7.28
N ALA A 137 -5.99 23.70 8.20
CA ALA A 137 -7.42 24.02 8.30
C ALA A 137 -7.66 25.52 8.60
N ARG A 138 -6.86 26.11 9.50
CA ARG A 138 -6.93 27.55 9.82
C ARG A 138 -6.59 28.44 8.64
N LEU A 139 -5.60 28.06 7.84
CA LEU A 139 -5.20 28.80 6.64
C LEU A 139 -6.17 28.55 5.46
N GLY A 140 -6.90 27.44 5.48
CA GLY A 140 -7.78 27.01 4.40
C GLY A 140 -7.02 26.45 3.20
N PHE A 141 -5.84 25.88 3.43
CA PHE A 141 -4.96 25.38 2.37
C PHE A 141 -5.25 23.91 2.04
N THR A 142 -5.07 23.57 0.76
CA THR A 142 -5.00 22.17 0.32
C THR A 142 -3.68 21.54 0.78
N GLN A 143 -3.58 20.21 0.69
CA GLN A 143 -2.32 19.51 1.02
C GLN A 143 -1.20 19.87 0.03
N GLU A 144 -1.55 20.19 -1.21
CA GLU A 144 -0.62 20.66 -2.24
C GLU A 144 -0.07 22.05 -1.92
N GLN A 145 -0.94 23.00 -1.59
CA GLN A 145 -0.56 24.36 -1.19
C GLN A 145 0.32 24.36 0.07
N MET A 146 -0.03 23.54 1.06
CA MET A 146 0.81 23.37 2.26
C MET A 146 2.16 22.73 1.91
N GLY A 147 2.19 21.78 0.97
CA GLY A 147 3.41 21.19 0.45
C GLY A 147 4.31 22.23 -0.23
N GLN A 148 3.74 23.09 -1.09
CA GLN A 148 4.44 24.17 -1.76
C GLN A 148 5.07 25.15 -0.76
N LEU A 149 4.32 25.55 0.28
CA LEU A 149 4.84 26.42 1.33
C LEU A 149 6.06 25.81 2.04
N LEU A 150 5.95 24.53 2.41
CA LEU A 150 6.98 23.80 3.14
C LEU A 150 8.10 23.24 2.24
N GLY A 151 7.96 23.31 0.91
CA GLY A 151 8.91 22.74 -0.04
C GLY A 151 8.98 21.22 -0.03
N VAL A 152 7.84 20.57 0.18
CA VAL A 152 7.69 19.12 0.16
C VAL A 152 6.51 18.72 -0.72
N SER A 153 6.44 17.44 -1.10
CA SER A 153 5.31 16.96 -1.88
C SER A 153 4.02 16.88 -1.05
N SER A 154 2.87 16.96 -1.71
CA SER A 154 1.55 16.76 -1.09
C SER A 154 1.45 15.41 -0.37
N LEU A 155 2.08 14.37 -0.92
CA LEU A 155 2.18 13.05 -0.30
C LEU A 155 2.92 13.08 1.04
N SER A 156 4.00 13.87 1.17
CA SER A 156 4.70 14.04 2.44
C SER A 156 3.81 14.70 3.49
N ILE A 157 3.05 15.72 3.11
CA ILE A 157 2.06 16.37 4.00
C ILE A 157 1.02 15.36 4.46
N TRP A 158 0.47 14.56 3.54
CA TRP A 158 -0.49 13.52 3.90
C TRP A 158 0.10 12.49 4.88
N LYS A 159 1.34 12.01 4.65
CA LYS A 159 2.03 11.07 5.56
C LYS A 159 2.29 11.66 6.94
N TRP A 160 2.59 12.95 7.02
CA TRP A 160 2.78 13.64 8.30
C TRP A 160 1.45 13.87 9.03
N GLU A 161 0.38 14.24 8.32
CA GLU A 161 -0.95 14.44 8.90
C GLU A 161 -1.61 13.15 9.37
N SER A 162 -1.34 12.03 8.68
CA SER A 162 -1.83 10.69 9.05
C SER A 162 -0.99 10.03 10.14
N GLY A 163 0.16 10.61 10.51
CA GLY A 163 1.09 10.06 11.50
C GLY A 163 1.94 8.89 10.98
N GLY A 164 1.88 8.57 9.69
CA GLY A 164 2.70 7.51 9.08
C GLY A 164 4.17 7.88 8.90
N ALA A 165 4.52 9.17 9.00
CA ALA A 165 5.91 9.65 8.99
C ALA A 165 6.05 10.97 9.77
N SER A 166 7.29 11.33 10.12
CA SER A 166 7.63 12.60 10.75
C SER A 166 8.72 13.32 9.93
N PRO A 167 8.72 14.67 9.87
CA PRO A 167 9.82 15.41 9.26
C PRO A 167 11.15 15.10 9.93
N ARG A 168 12.24 15.17 9.15
CA ARG A 168 13.60 15.02 9.67
C ARG A 168 13.87 16.08 10.74
N ALA A 169 14.49 15.67 11.85
CA ALA A 169 14.74 16.55 13.01
C ALA A 169 15.43 17.88 12.63
N ALA A 170 16.35 17.87 11.67
CA ALA A 170 17.04 19.06 11.18
C ALA A 170 16.12 20.09 10.50
N ARG A 171 15.00 19.67 9.89
CA ARG A 171 14.05 20.55 9.19
C ARG A 171 12.86 20.97 10.05
N VAL A 172 12.70 20.38 11.23
CA VAL A 172 11.60 20.71 12.14
C VAL A 172 11.56 22.20 12.49
N PRO A 173 12.68 22.89 12.79
CA PRO A 173 12.66 24.32 13.09
C PRO A 173 12.10 25.16 11.94
N GLU A 174 12.59 24.94 10.72
CA GLU A 174 12.13 25.65 9.51
C GLU A 174 10.62 25.41 9.27
N ILE A 175 10.16 24.18 9.42
CA ILE A 175 8.73 23.85 9.26
C ILE A 175 7.90 24.58 10.32
N LEU A 176 8.39 24.69 11.55
CA LEU A 176 7.66 25.36 12.62
C LEU A 176 7.56 26.87 12.41
N GLU A 177 8.59 27.51 11.88
CA GLU A 177 8.57 28.91 11.46
C GLU A 177 7.55 29.13 10.35
N LYS A 178 7.57 28.28 9.32
CA LYS A 178 6.61 28.34 8.21
C LYS A 178 5.17 28.00 8.60
N ILE A 179 4.96 27.26 9.67
CA ILE A 179 3.61 27.00 10.23
C ILE A 179 3.16 28.18 11.09
N ALA A 180 4.06 28.99 11.64
CA ALA A 180 3.72 30.12 12.50
C ALA A 180 3.25 31.37 11.73
N MET A 181 3.60 31.49 10.45
CA MET A 181 3.22 32.65 9.61
C MET A 181 1.71 32.78 9.38
N GLY A 182 1.30 33.99 9.02
CA GLY A 182 -0.08 34.31 8.68
C GLY A 182 -0.50 33.82 7.29
N LYS A 183 -1.81 33.74 7.04
CA LYS A 183 -2.36 33.32 5.73
C LYS A 183 -1.88 34.18 4.57
N ARG A 184 -1.77 35.50 4.77
CA ARG A 184 -1.34 36.45 3.74
C ARG A 184 0.11 36.21 3.31
N GLU A 185 1.01 36.08 4.29
CA GLU A 185 2.42 35.80 4.06
C GLU A 185 2.61 34.43 3.40
N ALA A 186 1.87 33.43 3.86
CA ALA A 186 1.96 32.08 3.32
C ALA A 186 1.49 31.99 1.85
N LEU A 187 0.45 32.74 1.47
CA LEU A 187 0.00 32.82 0.07
C LEU A 187 1.03 33.51 -0.82
N SER A 188 1.61 34.63 -0.35
CA SER A 188 2.66 35.34 -1.09
C SER A 188 3.86 34.43 -1.39
N LEU A 189 4.28 33.60 -0.43
CA LEU A 189 5.38 32.66 -0.62
C LEU A 189 5.02 31.49 -1.55
N ILE A 190 3.75 31.07 -1.59
CA ILE A 190 3.30 30.07 -2.54
C ILE A 190 3.31 30.67 -3.95
N GLU A 191 2.81 31.89 -4.12
CA GLU A 191 2.80 32.60 -5.40
C GLU A 191 4.21 32.85 -5.95
N GLU A 192 5.14 33.35 -5.13
CA GLU A 192 6.55 33.55 -5.51
C GLU A 192 7.24 32.27 -5.99
N ARG A 193 6.82 31.12 -5.46
CA ARG A 193 7.40 29.82 -5.80
C ARG A 193 6.77 29.16 -7.04
N VAL A 194 5.55 29.55 -7.37
CA VAL A 194 4.82 29.07 -8.54
C VAL A 194 5.11 29.93 -9.77
N ALA A 195 5.48 31.21 -9.56
CA ALA A 195 6.01 32.11 -10.57
C ALA A 195 7.43 31.71 -11.02
#